data_AF-A0A9I9E717-F1
#
_entry.id   AF-A0A9I9E717-F1
#
_cell.length_a   1.000
_cell.length_b   1.000
_cell.length_c   1.000
_cell.angle_alpha   90.00
_cell.angle_beta   90.00
_cell.angle_gamma   90.00
#
_symmetry.space_group_name_H-M   'P 1'
#
loop_
_entity.id
_entity.type
_entity.pdbx_description
1 polymer ?
#
loop_
_entity_poly.entity_id
_entity_poly.type
_entity_poly.pdbx_seq_one_letter_code
_entity_poly.pdbx_strand_id
1 'polypeptide(L)'
;MEILNDHEDRCHQQFRMEKHLFQKLLVVLEQQCNFSKPKSITLEDAIAMFLITLGRGFSNRMVQERFQHSSETISRWFNIVLDVICHMAVDVIKSIDPQFNTTSDKIKQDTRY
;
A
#
# COMPACT_ATOMS: atom_id res chain seq x y z
N MET A 1 15.71 -2.96 2.34
CA MET A 1 15.67 -1.48 2.41
C MET A 1 16.05 -0.95 3.81
N GLU A 2 16.76 0.18 3.94
CA GLU A 2 17.13 0.78 5.26
C GLU A 2 15.92 1.06 6.17
N ILE A 3 14.77 1.43 5.60
CA ILE A 3 13.53 1.74 6.34
C ILE A 3 12.97 0.51 7.08
N LEU A 4 13.26 -0.70 6.58
CA LEU A 4 12.77 -1.96 7.16
C LEU A 4 13.76 -2.58 8.15
N ASN A 5 15.02 -2.15 8.12
CA ASN A 5 16.08 -2.67 8.98
C ASN A 5 16.36 -1.80 10.23
N ASP A 6 15.71 -0.64 10.33
CA ASP A 6 15.79 0.29 11.47
C ASP A 6 14.67 0.04 12.50
N HIS A 7 14.51 0.95 13.48
CA HIS A 7 13.50 0.88 14.55
C HIS A 7 12.08 0.65 13.98
N GLU A 8 11.25 -0.15 14.66
CA GLU A 8 9.92 -0.56 14.18
C GLU A 8 9.02 0.62 13.77
N ASP A 9 9.14 1.74 14.49
CA ASP A 9 8.45 3.00 14.21
C ASP A 9 8.79 3.62 12.86
N ARG A 10 9.98 3.41 12.29
CA ARG A 10 10.35 4.06 11.03
C ARG A 10 9.45 3.64 9.89
N CYS A 11 9.03 2.38 9.86
CA CYS A 11 8.09 1.90 8.85
C CYS A 11 6.77 2.68 8.96
N HIS A 12 6.25 2.84 10.18
CA HIS A 12 5.06 3.64 10.42
C HIS A 12 5.27 5.13 10.08
N GLN A 13 6.39 5.72 10.49
CA GLN A 13 6.71 7.12 10.25
C GLN A 13 6.89 7.46 8.78
N GLN A 14 7.40 6.53 7.97
CA GLN A 14 7.66 6.76 6.53
C GLN A 14 6.49 6.32 5.65
N PHE A 15 5.86 5.19 5.96
CA PHE A 15 4.84 4.57 5.11
C PHE A 15 3.42 4.66 5.67
N ARG A 16 3.25 5.15 6.90
CA ARG A 16 1.97 5.11 7.64
C ARG A 16 1.42 3.69 7.83
N MET A 17 2.31 2.71 7.81
CA MET A 17 2.00 1.29 7.92
C MET A 17 3.01 0.62 8.85
N GLU A 18 2.54 -0.26 9.72
CA GLU A 18 3.42 -1.05 10.58
C GLU A 18 4.26 -2.03 9.73
N LYS A 19 5.47 -2.34 10.20
CA LYS A 19 6.42 -3.21 9.48
C LYS A 19 5.83 -4.57 9.12
N HIS A 20 5.12 -5.19 10.07
CA HIS A 20 4.53 -6.51 9.85
C HIS A 20 3.39 -6.46 8.81
N LEU A 21 2.64 -5.35 8.72
CA LEU A 21 1.60 -5.15 7.70
C LEU A 21 2.23 -4.90 6.33
N PHE A 22 3.32 -4.14 6.27
CA PHE A 22 4.08 -3.94 5.03
C PHE A 22 4.59 -5.26 4.46
N GLN A 23 5.15 -6.13 5.31
CA GLN A 23 5.59 -7.48 4.89
C GLN A 23 4.42 -8.35 4.41
N LYS A 24 3.27 -8.30 5.09
CA LYS A 24 2.06 -8.99 4.61
C LYS A 24 1.59 -8.46 3.25
N LEU A 25 1.61 -7.15 3.06
CA LEU A 25 1.25 -6.52 1.80
C LEU A 25 2.17 -6.99 0.67
N LEU A 26 3.49 -7.08 0.90
CA LEU A 26 4.43 -7.63 -0.07
C LEU A 26 4.02 -9.03 -0.51
N VAL A 27 3.79 -9.94 0.44
CA VAL A 27 3.40 -11.33 0.14
C VAL A 27 2.09 -11.40 -0.65
N VAL A 28 1.08 -10.59 -0.29
CA VAL A 28 -0.20 -10.54 -1.01
C VAL A 28 0.01 -10.05 -2.44
N LEU A 29 0.79 -8.99 -2.62
CA LEU A 29 1.04 -8.42 -3.95
C LEU A 29 1.93 -9.32 -4.81
N GLU A 30 2.89 -10.05 -4.25
CA GLU A 30 3.64 -11.07 -4.99
C GLU A 30 2.75 -12.19 -5.54
N GLN A 31 1.68 -12.55 -4.81
CA GLN A 31 0.75 -13.58 -5.23
C GLN A 31 -0.25 -13.10 -6.28
N GLN A 32 -0.66 -11.83 -6.21
CA GLN A 32 -1.64 -11.24 -7.12
C GLN A 32 -1.01 -10.68 -8.39
N CYS A 33 0.27 -10.30 -8.34
CA CYS A 33 0.98 -9.79 -9.48
C CYS A 33 2.08 -10.72 -9.94
N ASN A 34 1.92 -11.20 -11.17
CA ASN A 34 3.02 -11.67 -11.98
C ASN A 34 3.88 -10.49 -12.42
N PHE A 35 4.57 -9.82 -11.48
CA PHE A 35 5.63 -8.88 -11.80
C PHE A 35 6.67 -9.64 -12.62
N SER A 36 6.62 -9.49 -13.94
CA SER A 36 7.62 -10.06 -14.84
C SER A 36 8.93 -9.39 -14.49
N LYS A 37 9.76 -10.07 -13.67
CA LYS A 37 10.92 -9.51 -12.94
C LYS A 37 11.59 -8.40 -13.75
N PRO A 38 11.27 -7.13 -13.49
CA PRO A 38 11.96 -6.04 -14.13
C PRO A 38 13.35 -6.05 -13.52
N LYS A 39 14.37 -6.21 -14.35
CA LYS A 39 15.77 -6.31 -13.91
C LYS A 39 16.28 -5.06 -13.17
N SER A 40 15.45 -4.02 -13.01
CA SER A 40 15.84 -2.71 -12.49
C SER A 40 15.21 -2.34 -11.14
N ILE A 41 14.04 -2.87 -10.75
CA ILE A 41 13.33 -2.48 -9.53
C ILE A 41 12.72 -3.70 -8.84
N THR A 42 12.93 -3.79 -7.53
CA THR A 42 12.31 -4.81 -6.68
C THR A 42 10.87 -4.44 -6.34
N LEU A 43 10.03 -5.44 -6.04
CA LEU A 43 8.67 -5.17 -5.58
C LEU A 43 8.67 -4.38 -4.25
N GLU A 44 9.61 -4.68 -3.36
CA GLU A 44 9.83 -3.94 -2.11
C GLU A 44 10.03 -2.45 -2.39
N ASP A 45 10.94 -2.10 -3.31
CA ASP A 45 11.21 -0.70 -3.65
C ASP A 45 10.00 -0.04 -4.33
N ALA A 46 9.31 -0.75 -5.22
CA ALA A 46 8.12 -0.23 -5.90
C ALA A 46 7.02 0.16 -4.90
N ILE A 47 6.69 -0.74 -3.96
CA ILE A 47 5.66 -0.48 -2.94
C ILE A 47 6.15 0.59 -1.96
N ALA A 48 7.43 0.59 -1.59
CA ALA A 48 7.96 1.61 -0.68
C ALA A 48 7.95 3.01 -1.32
N MET A 49 8.26 3.15 -2.61
CA MET A 49 8.11 4.41 -3.36
C MET A 49 6.66 4.89 -3.36
N PHE A 50 5.71 3.99 -3.59
CA PHE A 50 4.28 4.29 -3.57
C PHE A 50 3.84 4.77 -2.18
N LEU A 51 4.15 4.01 -1.13
CA LEU A 51 3.72 4.32 0.24
C LEU A 51 4.38 5.57 0.80
N ILE A 52 5.64 5.86 0.47
CA ILE A 52 6.27 7.09 0.96
C ILE A 52 5.73 8.33 0.25
N THR A 53 5.32 8.19 -1.01
CA THR A 53 4.63 9.25 -1.76
C THR A 53 3.30 9.58 -1.09
N LEU A 54 2.48 8.58 -0.76
CA LEU A 54 1.16 8.79 -0.14
C LEU A 54 1.24 9.12 1.37
N GLY A 55 2.01 8.36 2.13
CA GLY A 55 2.05 8.46 3.59
C GLY A 55 2.81 9.67 4.11
N ARG A 56 3.79 10.16 3.34
CA ARG A 56 4.62 11.33 3.70
C ARG A 56 4.50 12.51 2.75
N GLY A 57 3.76 12.37 1.65
CA GLY A 57 3.63 13.43 0.66
C GLY A 57 4.94 13.74 -0.07
N PHE A 58 5.82 12.74 -0.23
CA PHE A 58 7.06 12.94 -0.96
C PHE A 58 6.76 13.33 -2.41
N SER A 59 7.40 14.40 -2.89
CA SER A 59 7.31 14.74 -4.31
C SER A 59 8.11 13.74 -5.14
N ASN A 60 7.78 13.62 -6.43
CA ASN A 60 8.52 12.74 -7.34
C ASN A 60 10.04 13.00 -7.30
N ARG A 61 10.46 14.27 -7.16
CA ARG A 61 11.87 14.64 -7.00
C ARG A 61 12.48 14.09 -5.70
N MET A 62 11.77 14.14 -4.58
CA MET A 62 12.27 13.56 -3.31
C MET A 62 12.39 12.03 -3.41
N VAL A 63 11.49 11.37 -4.15
CA VAL A 63 11.57 9.94 -4.41
C VAL A 63 12.76 9.61 -5.32
N GLN A 64 13.03 10.42 -6.35
CA GLN A 64 14.24 10.28 -7.20
C GLN A 64 15.51 10.33 -6.37
N GLU A 65 15.65 11.35 -5.51
CA GLU A 65 16.83 11.49 -4.65
C GLU A 65 16.98 10.32 -3.67
N ARG A 66 15.87 9.75 -3.20
CA ARG A 66 15.93 8.65 -2.21
C ARG A 66 16.21 7.29 -2.84
N PHE A 67 15.60 7.00 -3.98
CA PHE A 67 15.66 5.68 -4.62
C PHE A 67 16.62 5.64 -5.81
N GLN A 68 17.21 6.77 -6.18
CA GLN A 68 18.20 6.89 -7.27
C GLN A 68 17.68 6.34 -8.60
N HIS A 69 16.42 6.67 -8.91
CA HIS A 69 15.73 6.29 -10.13
C HIS A 69 15.21 7.51 -10.88
N SER A 70 15.03 7.39 -12.20
CA SER A 70 14.49 8.48 -13.01
C SER A 70 13.02 8.78 -12.67
N SER A 71 12.59 10.02 -12.93
CA SER A 71 11.20 10.46 -12.77
C SER A 71 10.21 9.56 -13.52
N GLU A 72 10.57 9.16 -14.75
CA GLU A 72 9.79 8.26 -15.59
C GLU A 72 9.61 6.89 -14.95
N THR A 73 10.71 6.36 -14.39
CA THR A 73 10.70 5.07 -13.69
C THR A 73 9.79 5.13 -12.47
N ILE A 74 9.93 6.16 -11.64
CA ILE A 74 9.11 6.35 -10.44
C ILE A 74 7.63 6.47 -10.80
N SER A 75 7.30 7.32 -11.78
CA SER A 75 5.91 7.51 -12.22
C SER A 75 5.31 6.22 -12.78
N ARG A 76 6.08 5.45 -13.56
CA ARG A 76 5.63 4.16 -14.09
C ARG A 76 5.31 3.19 -12.95
N TRP A 77 6.22 3.01 -12.01
CA TRP A 77 6.04 2.10 -10.89
C TRP A 77 4.93 2.53 -9.93
N PHE A 78 4.81 3.83 -9.70
CA PHE A 78 3.70 4.37 -8.91
C PHE A 78 2.35 3.97 -9.50
N ASN A 79 2.16 4.13 -10.82
CA ASN A 79 0.90 3.78 -11.47
C ASN A 79 0.65 2.26 -11.51
N ILE A 80 1.69 1.45 -11.72
CA ILE A 80 1.55 -0.01 -11.67
C ILE A 80 1.11 -0.45 -10.28
N VAL A 81 1.74 0.05 -9.22
CA VAL A 81 1.36 -0.30 -7.83
C VAL A 81 -0.03 0.21 -7.49
N LEU A 82 -0.40 1.42 -7.94
CA LEU A 82 -1.74 1.98 -7.76
C LEU A 82 -2.82 1.07 -8.36
N ASP A 83 -2.65 0.65 -9.61
CA ASP A 83 -3.60 -0.19 -10.33
C ASP A 83 -3.87 -1.51 -9.59
N VAL A 84 -2.79 -2.18 -9.18
CA VAL A 84 -2.86 -3.44 -8.44
C VAL A 84 -3.55 -3.27 -7.09
N ILE A 85 -3.19 -2.22 -6.35
CA ILE A 85 -3.82 -1.94 -5.05
C ILE A 85 -5.30 -1.60 -5.22
N CYS A 86 -5.67 -0.84 -6.25
CA CYS A 86 -7.07 -0.56 -6.57
C CYS A 86 -7.84 -1.84 -6.90
N HIS A 87 -7.27 -2.75 -7.68
CA HIS A 87 -7.87 -4.05 -7.95
C HIS A 87 -8.08 -4.87 -6.67
N MET A 88 -7.07 -4.94 -5.79
CA MET A 88 -7.18 -5.62 -4.50
C MET A 88 -8.21 -4.96 -3.57
N ALA A 89 -8.29 -3.63 -3.58
CA ALA A 89 -9.17 -2.86 -2.70
C ALA A 89 -10.66 -3.18 -2.93
N VAL A 90 -11.06 -3.53 -4.17
CA VAL A 90 -12.43 -3.94 -4.48
C VAL A 90 -12.85 -5.15 -3.62
N ASP A 91 -11.96 -6.11 -3.43
CA ASP A 91 -12.23 -7.30 -2.64
C ASP A 91 -12.04 -7.10 -1.13
N VAL A 92 -11.14 -6.20 -0.73
CA VAL A 92 -10.83 -5.95 0.69
C VAL A 92 -11.84 -5.01 1.35
N ILE A 93 -12.30 -3.98 0.63
CA ILE A 93 -13.17 -2.93 1.18
C ILE A 93 -14.66 -3.27 1.02
N LYS A 94 -15.00 -4.32 0.26
CA LYS A 94 -16.40 -4.71 0.06
C LYS A 94 -17.14 -4.91 1.38
N SER A 95 -18.35 -4.37 1.44
CA SER A 95 -19.24 -4.59 2.57
C SER A 95 -19.53 -6.07 2.74
N ILE A 96 -19.45 -6.56 3.99
CA ILE A 96 -19.85 -7.93 4.35
C ILE A 96 -21.31 -8.19 3.95
N ASP A 97 -22.14 -7.15 4.02
CA ASP A 97 -23.53 -7.16 3.60
C ASP A 97 -23.77 -6.16 2.45
N PRO A 98 -23.54 -6.58 1.19
CA PRO A 98 -23.63 -5.67 0.03
C PRO A 98 -25.07 -5.20 -0.26
N GLN A 99 -26.08 -5.89 0.26
CA GLN A 99 -27.49 -5.49 0.11
C GLN A 99 -28.02 -4.68 1.31
N PHE A 100 -27.21 -4.45 2.36
CA PHE A 100 -27.66 -3.79 3.59
C PHE A 100 -28.91 -4.44 4.22
N ASN A 101 -29.12 -5.75 4.00
CA ASN A 101 -30.24 -6.51 4.55
C ASN A 101 -30.08 -6.80 6.05
N THR A 102 -28.87 -6.62 6.59
CA THR A 102 -28.56 -6.95 7.98
C THR A 102 -28.23 -5.68 8.76
N THR A 103 -29.16 -5.23 9.60
CA THR A 103 -28.88 -4.19 10.58
C THR A 103 -27.97 -4.74 11.68
N SER A 104 -26.84 -4.06 11.93
CA SER A 104 -25.90 -4.43 13.00
C SER A 104 -26.60 -4.44 14.37
N ASP A 105 -26.27 -5.42 15.22
CA ASP A 105 -26.84 -5.54 16.58
C ASP A 105 -26.67 -4.26 17.42
N LYS A 106 -25.59 -3.49 17.18
CA LYS A 106 -25.37 -2.20 17.84
C LYS A 106 -26.46 -1.17 17.53
N ILE A 107 -27.02 -1.20 16.32
CA ILE A 107 -28.12 -0.30 15.91
C ILE A 107 -29.44 -0.87 16.44
N LYS A 108 -29.65 -2.19 16.37
CA LYS A 108 -30.88 -2.84 16.89
C LYS A 108 -31.07 -2.65 18.39
N GLN A 109 -29.98 -2.51 19.15
CA GLN A 109 -29.99 -2.37 20.61
C GLN A 109 -29.89 -0.91 21.07
N ASP A 110 -29.77 0.06 20.17
CA ASP A 110 -29.67 1.48 20.53
C ASP A 110 -31.07 2.06 20.73
N THR A 111 -31.40 2.40 21.98
CA THR A 111 -32.72 2.94 22.35
C THR A 111 -33.00 4.35 21.83
N ARG A 112 -32.05 5.00 21.13
CA ARG A 112 -32.25 6.31 20.49
C ARG A 112 -32.92 6.21 19.12
N TYR A 113 -32.99 5.02 18.53
CA TYR A 113 -33.54 4.75 17.21
C TYR A 113 -34.70 3.74 17.26
#